data_AF-A0A2R6EA84-F1
#
_entry.id   AF-A0A2R6EA84-F1
#
_cell.length_a   1.000
_cell.length_b   1.000
_cell.length_c   1.000
_cell.angle_alpha   90.00
_cell.angle_beta   90.00
_cell.angle_gamma   90.00
#
_symmetry.space_group_name_H-M   'P 1'
#
loop_
_entity.id
_entity.type
_entity.pdbx_description
1 polymer ?
#
loop_
_entity_poly.entity_id
_entity_poly.type
_entity_poly.pdbx_seq_one_letter_code
_entity_poly.pdbx_strand_id
1 'polypeptide(L)'
;MRNVTARRSNPFGFDPPCESFVPGYGDANAHFHVVGDHPGVHGGAETGYPFTGFAASERLQRALVAGGLLEEAGTPPVVDRTYFSYLHMCVPEGVPSPRDYADQTAFFDAEVRAITAHVLLPVGERATKHVFRHMSAEPAEDVDMGARHAAEI
;
A
#
# COMPACT_ATOMS: atom_id res chain seq x y z
N MET A 1 -14.70 6.47 -17.94
CA MET A 1 -13.24 6.64 -17.82
C MET A 1 -12.54 5.62 -18.70
N ARG A 2 -11.42 5.98 -19.35
CA ARG A 2 -10.57 5.05 -20.08
C ARG A 2 -9.52 4.54 -19.09
N ASN A 3 -9.44 3.23 -18.88
CA ASN A 3 -8.50 2.62 -17.95
C ASN A 3 -7.05 2.81 -18.43
N VAL A 4 -6.14 3.13 -17.50
CA VAL A 4 -4.69 3.17 -17.76
C VAL A 4 -4.16 1.76 -18.06
N THR A 5 -4.77 0.73 -17.45
CA THR A 5 -4.48 -0.69 -17.71
C THR A 5 -5.61 -1.58 -17.18
N ALA A 6 -5.70 -2.81 -17.68
CA ALA A 6 -6.57 -3.86 -17.12
C ALA A 6 -5.81 -4.85 -16.21
N ARG A 7 -4.48 -4.70 -16.09
CA ARG A 7 -3.65 -5.56 -15.23
C ARG A 7 -3.85 -5.18 -13.77
N ARG A 8 -4.12 -6.17 -12.92
CA ARG A 8 -4.29 -5.97 -11.47
C ARG A 8 -2.98 -6.06 -10.69
N SER A 9 -2.06 -6.91 -11.11
CA SER A 9 -0.71 -7.00 -10.53
C SER A 9 0.28 -6.22 -11.38
N ASN A 10 1.14 -5.43 -10.72
CA ASN A 10 2.11 -4.54 -11.36
C ASN A 10 1.52 -3.77 -12.57
N PRO A 11 0.44 -2.99 -12.36
CA PRO A 11 -0.27 -2.33 -13.45
C PRO A 11 0.63 -1.42 -14.29
N PHE A 12 1.66 -0.85 -13.68
CA PHE A 12 2.57 0.12 -14.29
C PHE A 12 3.88 -0.48 -14.82
N GLY A 13 4.08 -1.80 -14.64
CA GLY A 13 5.25 -2.50 -15.15
C GLY A 13 6.56 -2.05 -14.50
N PHE A 14 6.53 -1.75 -13.20
CA PHE A 14 7.73 -1.38 -12.46
C PHE A 14 8.67 -2.56 -12.28
N ASP A 15 9.96 -2.23 -12.31
CA ASP A 15 11.10 -3.12 -12.14
C ASP A 15 12.15 -2.39 -11.29
N PRO A 16 11.96 -2.35 -9.96
CA PRO A 16 12.88 -1.66 -9.06
C PRO A 16 14.24 -2.40 -9.00
N PRO A 17 15.35 -1.70 -8.74
CA PRO A 17 16.70 -2.29 -8.78
C PRO A 17 17.02 -3.11 -7.52
N CYS A 18 16.31 -4.22 -7.32
CA CYS A 18 16.51 -5.15 -6.22
C CYS A 18 16.25 -6.60 -6.67
N GLU A 19 16.73 -7.58 -5.90
CA GLU A 19 16.62 -9.00 -6.26
C GLU A 19 15.16 -9.48 -6.26
N SER A 20 14.35 -9.00 -5.32
CA SER A 20 12.93 -9.33 -5.22
C SER A 20 12.11 -8.14 -4.74
N PHE A 21 10.88 -8.06 -5.21
CA PHE A 21 9.95 -6.97 -4.89
C PHE A 21 8.50 -7.45 -4.93
N VAL A 22 7.64 -6.70 -4.25
CA VAL A 22 6.19 -6.90 -4.24
C VAL A 22 5.55 -5.66 -4.89
N PRO A 23 5.17 -5.74 -6.17
CA PRO A 23 4.56 -4.60 -6.85
C PRO A 23 3.17 -4.30 -6.28
N GLY A 24 2.66 -3.11 -6.55
CA GLY A 24 1.29 -2.80 -6.18
C GLY A 24 0.27 -3.69 -6.91
N TYR A 25 -0.86 -3.90 -6.23
CA TYR A 25 -1.89 -4.83 -6.63
C TYR A 25 -3.28 -4.23 -6.42
N GLY A 26 -4.11 -4.24 -7.45
CA GLY A 26 -5.54 -3.96 -7.31
C GLY A 26 -6.18 -3.36 -8.55
N ASP A 27 -7.26 -2.61 -8.36
CA ASP A 27 -7.93 -1.88 -9.43
C ASP A 27 -7.14 -0.61 -9.79
N ALA A 28 -6.81 -0.43 -11.07
CA ALA A 28 -6.14 0.77 -11.55
C ALA A 28 -7.04 2.04 -11.48
N ASN A 29 -8.35 1.88 -11.27
CA ASN A 29 -9.30 2.97 -11.00
C ASN A 29 -9.76 2.95 -9.55
N ALA A 30 -8.94 2.44 -8.63
CA ALA A 30 -9.31 2.34 -7.24
C ALA A 30 -9.75 3.70 -6.68
N HIS A 31 -10.85 3.69 -5.94
CA HIS A 31 -11.26 4.85 -5.14
C HIS A 31 -10.53 4.88 -3.79
N PHE A 32 -9.94 3.75 -3.40
CA PHE A 32 -9.32 3.54 -2.11
C PHE A 32 -7.92 2.93 -2.29
N HIS A 33 -6.88 3.61 -1.82
CA HIS A 33 -5.49 3.14 -1.92
C HIS A 33 -4.95 2.85 -0.52
N VAL A 34 -4.80 1.57 -0.22
CA VAL A 34 -4.21 1.08 1.02
C VAL A 34 -2.69 1.11 0.90
N VAL A 35 -2.05 1.93 1.73
CA VAL A 35 -0.60 2.19 1.69
C VAL A 35 0.05 1.56 2.90
N GLY A 36 0.93 0.58 2.67
CA GLY A 36 1.73 -0.04 3.73
C GLY A 36 3.17 0.43 3.72
N ASP A 37 3.93 -0.04 4.71
CA ASP A 37 5.34 0.25 4.83
C ASP A 37 6.20 -0.49 3.78
N HIS A 38 6.44 -1.79 3.99
CA HIS A 38 7.22 -2.65 3.09
C HIS A 38 6.87 -4.14 3.29
N PRO A 39 7.32 -5.07 2.42
CA PRO A 39 6.99 -6.50 2.49
C PRO A 39 7.40 -7.18 3.80
N GLY A 40 8.47 -6.73 4.45
CA GLY A 40 8.95 -7.28 5.72
C GLY A 40 8.02 -7.00 6.92
N VAL A 41 7.14 -6.01 6.82
CA VAL A 41 6.17 -5.66 7.89
C VAL A 41 4.78 -6.20 7.56
N HIS A 42 4.37 -6.13 6.30
CA HIS A 42 3.00 -6.44 5.88
C HIS A 42 2.88 -7.70 5.00
N GLY A 43 3.99 -8.38 4.72
CA GLY A 43 4.03 -9.61 3.94
C GLY A 43 3.99 -9.38 2.43
N GLY A 44 3.76 -10.46 1.69
CA GLY A 44 3.75 -10.48 0.22
C GLY A 44 5.02 -10.96 -0.45
N ALA A 45 6.13 -11.11 0.29
CA ALA A 45 7.41 -11.56 -0.27
C ALA A 45 7.33 -12.94 -0.94
N GLU A 46 6.61 -13.89 -0.33
CA GLU A 46 6.46 -15.25 -0.87
C GLU A 46 5.37 -15.34 -1.95
N THR A 47 4.37 -14.47 -1.90
CA THR A 47 3.14 -14.59 -2.71
C THR A 47 3.14 -13.67 -3.92
N GLY A 48 3.95 -12.62 -3.91
CA GLY A 48 3.93 -11.54 -4.89
C GLY A 48 2.79 -10.53 -4.73
N TYR A 49 2.00 -10.60 -3.66
CA TYR A 49 0.85 -9.73 -3.43
C TYR A 49 0.96 -8.96 -2.12
N PRO A 50 0.83 -7.61 -2.10
CA PRO A 50 0.82 -6.82 -0.89
C PRO A 50 -0.21 -7.34 0.14
N PHE A 51 0.10 -7.19 1.42
CA PHE A 51 -0.76 -7.57 2.53
C PHE A 51 -1.21 -9.03 2.54
N THR A 52 -0.31 -9.97 2.23
CA THR A 52 -0.58 -11.42 2.30
C THR A 52 0.54 -12.18 3.02
N GLY A 53 0.25 -13.41 3.47
CA GLY A 53 1.23 -14.31 4.11
C GLY A 53 1.44 -14.07 5.61
N PHE A 54 0.98 -12.93 6.16
CA PHE A 54 1.07 -12.63 7.60
C PHE A 54 -0.32 -12.57 8.25
N ALA A 55 -0.44 -13.07 9.49
CA ALA A 55 -1.69 -13.08 10.24
C ALA A 55 -2.28 -11.67 10.47
N ALA A 56 -1.43 -10.63 10.58
CA ALA A 56 -1.89 -9.25 10.68
C ALA A 56 -2.52 -8.76 9.37
N SER A 57 -1.93 -9.13 8.25
CA SER A 57 -2.43 -8.77 6.92
C SER A 57 -3.73 -9.50 6.59
N GLU A 58 -3.86 -10.77 7.00
CA GLU A 58 -5.13 -11.49 6.91
C GLU A 58 -6.24 -10.84 7.76
N ARG A 59 -5.91 -10.33 8.96
CA ARG A 59 -6.86 -9.56 9.77
C ARG A 59 -7.29 -8.27 9.08
N LEU A 60 -6.34 -7.55 8.47
CA LEU A 60 -6.63 -6.35 7.69
C LEU A 60 -7.56 -6.67 6.52
N GLN A 61 -7.27 -7.70 5.73
CA GLN A 61 -8.14 -8.09 4.62
C GLN A 61 -9.56 -8.42 5.09
N ARG A 62 -9.71 -9.17 6.19
CA ARG A 62 -11.05 -9.43 6.77
C ARG A 62 -11.78 -8.16 7.18
N ALA A 63 -11.07 -7.18 7.74
CA ALA A 63 -11.66 -5.88 8.08
C ALA A 63 -12.09 -5.12 6.82
N LEU A 64 -11.28 -5.15 5.74
CA LEU A 64 -11.62 -4.53 4.47
C LEU A 64 -12.81 -5.22 3.78
N VAL A 65 -12.93 -6.54 3.85
CA VAL A 65 -14.12 -7.28 3.40
C VAL A 65 -15.35 -6.84 4.19
N ALA A 66 -15.26 -6.79 5.52
CA ALA A 66 -16.36 -6.34 6.37
C ALA A 66 -16.77 -4.88 6.08
N GLY A 67 -15.82 -4.04 5.67
CA GLY A 67 -16.05 -2.66 5.23
C GLY A 67 -16.51 -2.51 3.78
N GLY A 68 -16.65 -3.61 3.02
CA GLY A 68 -17.04 -3.59 1.61
C GLY A 68 -15.98 -3.02 0.66
N LEU A 69 -14.71 -2.98 1.09
CA LEU A 69 -13.57 -2.51 0.30
C LEU A 69 -12.85 -3.66 -0.43
N LEU A 70 -13.14 -4.90 -0.05
CA LEU A 70 -12.76 -6.12 -0.77
C LEU A 70 -13.98 -7.00 -0.94
N GLU A 71 -14.04 -7.75 -2.04
CA GLU A 71 -15.05 -8.78 -2.23
C GLU A 71 -14.70 -10.00 -1.38
N GLU A 72 -13.44 -10.45 -1.43
CA GLU A 72 -12.96 -11.63 -0.71
C GLU A 72 -11.51 -11.46 -0.24
N ALA A 73 -11.20 -11.97 0.95
CA ALA A 73 -9.83 -12.09 1.44
C ALA A 73 -9.14 -13.32 0.83
N GLY A 74 -7.83 -13.26 0.59
CA GLY A 74 -7.08 -14.36 -0.01
C GLY A 74 -5.69 -13.97 -0.49
N THR A 75 -5.11 -14.86 -1.30
CA THR A 75 -3.79 -14.71 -1.94
C THR A 75 -3.89 -15.05 -3.43
N PRO A 76 -4.21 -14.08 -4.31
CA PRO A 76 -4.49 -12.69 -3.98
C PRO A 76 -5.90 -12.46 -3.42
N PRO A 77 -6.14 -11.34 -2.72
CA PRO A 77 -7.50 -10.92 -2.37
C PRO A 77 -8.30 -10.52 -3.62
N VAL A 78 -9.62 -10.65 -3.57
CA VAL A 78 -10.50 -10.17 -4.64
C VAL A 78 -10.87 -8.72 -4.36
N VAL A 79 -10.36 -7.83 -5.21
CA VAL A 79 -10.53 -6.37 -5.10
C VAL A 79 -11.71 -5.86 -5.94
N ASP A 80 -12.45 -4.89 -5.38
CA ASP A 80 -13.32 -3.96 -6.11
C ASP A 80 -12.97 -2.53 -5.68
N ARG A 81 -12.49 -1.69 -6.62
CA ARG A 81 -12.10 -0.28 -6.38
C ARG A 81 -11.07 -0.04 -5.27
N THR A 82 -10.29 -1.06 -4.91
CA THR A 82 -9.18 -0.97 -3.95
C THR A 82 -7.85 -1.29 -4.62
N TYR A 83 -6.81 -0.52 -4.27
CA TYR A 83 -5.44 -0.72 -4.67
C TYR A 83 -4.53 -0.82 -3.44
N PHE A 84 -3.59 -1.76 -3.46
CA PHE A 84 -2.61 -1.95 -2.41
C PHE A 84 -1.22 -1.61 -2.94
N SER A 85 -0.43 -0.86 -2.17
CA SER A 85 1.00 -0.78 -2.40
C SER A 85 1.80 -0.46 -1.14
N TYR A 86 3.11 -0.41 -1.29
CA TYR A 86 4.06 -0.13 -0.21
C TYR A 86 4.87 1.13 -0.52
N LEU A 87 5.27 1.87 0.52
CA LEU A 87 6.26 2.94 0.39
C LEU A 87 7.60 2.42 -0.17
N HIS A 88 7.92 1.16 0.15
CA HIS A 88 9.12 0.48 -0.30
C HIS A 88 8.76 -0.93 -0.79
N MET A 89 8.69 -1.13 -2.12
CA MET A 89 8.23 -2.39 -2.72
C MET A 89 9.28 -3.50 -2.75
N CYS A 90 10.57 -3.16 -2.72
CA CYS A 90 11.64 -4.18 -2.61
C CYS A 90 11.51 -4.98 -1.30
N VAL A 91 11.81 -6.27 -1.35
CA VAL A 91 11.85 -7.14 -0.17
C VAL A 91 13.20 -6.94 0.52
N PRO A 92 13.26 -6.36 1.72
CA PRO A 92 14.54 -6.09 2.37
C PRO A 92 15.01 -7.29 3.21
N GLU A 93 16.33 -7.43 3.34
CA GLU A 93 16.95 -8.38 4.29
C GLU A 93 16.86 -7.91 5.76
N GLY A 94 16.32 -6.71 6.00
CA GLY A 94 16.17 -6.10 7.33
C GLY A 94 15.23 -4.88 7.31
N VAL A 95 15.46 -3.94 8.21
CA VAL A 95 14.71 -2.66 8.20
C VAL A 95 15.35 -1.73 7.16
N PRO A 96 14.61 -1.28 6.12
CA PRO A 96 15.17 -0.36 5.14
C PRO A 96 15.65 0.94 5.79
N SER A 97 16.78 1.45 5.32
CA SER A 97 17.35 2.72 5.75
C SER A 97 16.56 3.90 5.17
N PRO A 98 16.71 5.12 5.71
CA PRO A 98 16.10 6.31 5.12
C PRO A 98 16.47 6.53 3.64
N ARG A 99 17.68 6.12 3.23
CA ARG A 99 18.11 6.19 1.83
C ARG A 99 17.36 5.19 0.96
N ASP A 100 17.14 3.98 1.45
CA ASP A 100 16.38 2.95 0.71
C ASP A 100 14.95 3.42 0.45
N TYR A 101 14.31 4.07 1.42
CA TYR A 101 13.00 4.71 1.19
C TYR A 101 13.08 5.87 0.18
N ALA A 102 14.12 6.70 0.24
CA ALA A 102 14.30 7.80 -0.71
C ALA A 102 14.38 7.27 -2.16
N ASP A 103 15.11 6.17 -2.36
CA ASP A 103 15.28 5.53 -3.67
C ASP A 103 13.97 4.89 -4.18
N GLN A 104 13.03 4.56 -3.30
CA GLN A 104 11.70 4.03 -3.65
C GLN A 104 10.62 5.10 -3.87
N THR A 105 10.89 6.35 -3.48
CA THR A 105 9.89 7.43 -3.48
C THR A 105 9.31 7.68 -4.86
N ALA A 106 10.13 7.63 -5.91
CA ALA A 106 9.66 7.85 -7.28
C ALA A 106 8.66 6.79 -7.76
N PHE A 107 8.81 5.53 -7.33
CA PHE A 107 7.88 4.45 -7.66
C PHE A 107 6.56 4.66 -6.94
N PHE A 108 6.60 4.91 -5.64
CA PHE A 108 5.39 5.14 -4.83
C PHE A 108 4.61 6.37 -5.31
N ASP A 109 5.29 7.50 -5.56
CA ASP A 109 4.66 8.71 -6.10
C ASP A 109 3.99 8.46 -7.46
N ALA A 110 4.63 7.64 -8.31
CA ALA A 110 4.07 7.27 -9.58
C ALA A 110 2.80 6.41 -9.41
N GLU A 111 2.75 5.48 -8.46
CA GLU A 111 1.53 4.72 -8.15
C GLU A 111 0.40 5.64 -7.69
N VAL A 112 0.65 6.48 -6.69
CA VAL A 112 -0.36 7.39 -6.14
C VAL A 112 -0.92 8.30 -7.22
N ARG A 113 -0.05 8.87 -8.07
CA ARG A 113 -0.47 9.75 -9.18
C ARG A 113 -1.16 9.03 -10.32
N ALA A 114 -0.91 7.74 -10.50
CA ALA A 114 -1.54 6.97 -11.56
C ALA A 114 -2.89 6.39 -11.14
N ILE A 115 -3.02 5.95 -9.88
CA ILE A 115 -4.27 5.46 -9.32
C ILE A 115 -5.24 6.61 -9.04
N THR A 116 -4.75 7.74 -8.51
CA THR A 116 -5.57 8.93 -8.18
C THR A 116 -6.77 8.60 -7.28
N ALA A 117 -6.56 7.71 -6.30
CA ALA A 117 -7.61 7.32 -5.37
C ALA A 117 -8.15 8.52 -4.59
N HIS A 118 -9.44 8.50 -4.28
CA HIS A 118 -10.09 9.53 -3.47
C HIS A 118 -9.67 9.46 -2.00
N VAL A 119 -9.32 8.27 -1.50
CA VAL A 119 -8.91 8.05 -0.13
C VAL A 119 -7.61 7.26 -0.09
N LEU A 120 -6.66 7.75 0.71
CA LEU A 120 -5.44 7.02 1.09
C LEU A 120 -5.65 6.44 2.49
N LEU A 121 -5.54 5.12 2.63
CA LEU A 121 -5.54 4.44 3.93
C LEU A 121 -4.13 3.98 4.28
N PRO A 122 -3.34 4.79 5.01
CA PRO A 122 -2.06 4.33 5.50
C PRO A 122 -2.23 3.30 6.61
N VAL A 123 -1.43 2.23 6.56
CA VAL A 123 -1.42 1.15 7.55
C VAL A 123 -0.11 1.17 8.31
N GLY A 124 -0.18 1.55 9.59
CA GLY A 124 0.99 1.66 10.46
C GLY A 124 1.60 3.07 10.50
N GLU A 125 2.48 3.29 11.48
CA GLU A 125 2.98 4.62 11.82
C GLU A 125 3.80 5.27 10.69
N ARG A 126 4.72 4.52 10.06
CA ARG A 126 5.59 5.06 9.00
C ARG A 126 4.78 5.46 7.77
N ALA A 127 3.88 4.59 7.31
CA ALA A 127 2.96 4.88 6.21
C ALA A 127 2.10 6.12 6.52
N THR A 128 1.58 6.22 7.74
CA THR A 128 0.73 7.35 8.16
C THR A 128 1.50 8.65 8.18
N LYS A 129 2.69 8.67 8.80
CA LYS A 129 3.56 9.85 8.80
C LYS A 129 3.98 10.27 7.39
N HIS A 130 4.24 9.32 6.50
CA HIS A 130 4.59 9.62 5.12
C HIS A 130 3.42 10.26 4.37
N VAL A 131 2.23 9.64 4.42
CA VAL A 131 1.01 10.17 3.77
C VAL A 131 0.69 11.55 4.32
N PHE A 132 0.74 11.75 5.65
CA PHE A 132 0.38 13.04 6.25
C PHE A 132 1.34 14.14 5.80
N ARG A 133 2.65 13.85 5.81
CA ARG A 133 3.68 14.82 5.46
C ARG A 133 3.62 15.28 4.01
N HIS A 134 3.27 14.39 3.08
CA HIS A 134 3.43 14.66 1.64
C HIS A 134 2.09 14.83 0.91
N MET A 135 1.01 14.28 1.45
CA MET A 135 -0.28 14.14 0.75
C MET A 135 -1.46 14.72 1.54
N SER A 136 -1.20 15.40 2.67
CA SER A 136 -2.23 16.06 3.48
C SER A 136 -1.75 17.42 3.98
N ALA A 137 -2.67 18.20 4.55
CA ALA A 137 -2.32 19.44 5.26
C ALA A 137 -1.98 19.21 6.75
N GLU A 138 -2.12 17.97 7.25
CA GLU A 138 -1.93 17.64 8.65
C GLU A 138 -0.43 17.51 9.01
N PRO A 139 -0.02 18.02 10.18
CA PRO A 139 1.36 17.88 10.63
C PRO A 139 1.67 16.40 10.98
N ALA A 140 2.62 15.82 10.25
CA ALA A 140 3.04 14.42 10.47
C ALA A 140 3.78 14.18 11.79
N GLU A 141 4.24 15.24 12.46
CA GLU A 141 5.00 15.17 13.72
C GLU A 141 4.09 14.89 14.92
N ASP A 142 2.80 15.18 14.78
CA ASP A 142 1.77 15.01 15.82
C ASP A 142 0.98 13.70 15.69
N VAL A 143 1.47 12.75 14.87
CA VAL A 143 0.80 11.46 14.66
C VAL A 143 0.94 10.57 15.90
N ASP A 144 -0.10 10.54 16.73
CA ASP A 144 -0.36 9.49 17.71
C ASP A 144 -1.26 8.42 17.09
N MET A 145 -0.67 7.28 16.72
CA MET A 145 -1.40 6.18 16.10
C MET A 145 -2.47 5.59 17.01
N GLY A 146 -2.29 5.60 18.34
CA GLY A 146 -3.28 5.10 19.28
C GLY A 146 -4.51 5.99 19.31
N ALA A 147 -4.31 7.30 19.30
CA ALA A 147 -5.41 8.27 19.27
C ALA A 147 -6.10 8.38 17.89
N ARG A 148 -5.37 8.14 16.80
CA ARG A 148 -5.87 8.30 15.42
C ARG A 148 -6.41 7.02 14.79
N HIS A 149 -6.20 5.85 15.39
CA HIS A 149 -6.67 4.59 14.83
C HIS A 149 -8.19 4.59 14.63
N ALA A 150 -8.63 4.25 13.41
CA ALA A 150 -10.04 4.20 13.01
C ALA A 150 -10.81 5.55 13.11
N ALA A 151 -10.09 6.68 13.02
CA ALA A 151 -10.68 8.01 12.89
C ALA A 151 -10.52 8.56 11.46
N GLU A 152 -11.50 9.35 11.00
CA GLU A 152 -11.42 10.17 9.79
C GLU A 152 -10.84 11.56 10.16
N ILE A 153 -10.09 12.17 9.24
CA ILE A 153 -9.51 13.52 9.38
C ILE A 153 -9.86 14.32 8.13
#